data_AF-F0R551-F1
#
_entry.id   AF-F0R551-F1
#
_cell.length_a   1.000
_cell.length_b   1.000
_cell.length_c   1.000
_cell.angle_alpha   90.00
_cell.angle_beta   90.00
_cell.angle_gamma   90.00
#
_symmetry.space_group_name_H-M   'P 1'
#
loop_
_entity.id
_entity.type
_entity.pdbx_description
1 polymer ?
#
loop_
_entity_poly.entity_id
_entity_poly.type
_entity_poly.pdbx_seq_one_letter_code
_entity_poly.pdbx_strand_id
1 'polypeptide(L)'
;MTRNEIIEKVNALLAEEFEVNAEAFTPDANVKDTLSLDSLSLVDLVALIQQNYRVKIPVSDLRQIQTFSDLYDYIESHQPAA
;
A
#
# COMPACT_ATOMS: atom_id res chain seq x y z
N MET A 1 15.59 2.27 -1.06
CA MET A 1 15.04 0.99 -1.57
C MET A 1 14.67 1.20 -3.02
N THR A 2 14.78 0.17 -3.87
CA THR A 2 14.31 0.29 -5.27
C THR A 2 12.80 0.04 -5.36
N ARG A 3 12.14 0.56 -6.41
CA ARG A 3 10.70 0.37 -6.65
C ARG A 3 10.27 -1.09 -6.53
N ASN A 4 11.05 -2.01 -7.08
CA ASN A 4 10.75 -3.44 -7.07
C ASN A 4 10.70 -4.00 -5.65
N GLU A 5 11.66 -3.62 -4.80
CA GLU A 5 11.68 -4.05 -3.39
C GLU A 5 10.48 -3.50 -2.61
N ILE A 6 10.04 -2.28 -2.91
CA ILE A 6 8.84 -1.69 -2.30
C ILE A 6 7.63 -2.51 -2.72
N ILE A 7 7.47 -2.79 -4.01
CA ILE A 7 6.35 -3.59 -4.54
C ILE A 7 6.31 -4.96 -3.86
N GLU A 8 7.44 -5.67 -3.84
CA GLU A 8 7.49 -7.02 -3.26
C GLU A 8 7.18 -7.02 -1.77
N LYS A 9 7.77 -6.10 -1.00
CA LYS A 9 7.54 -6.02 0.45
C LYS A 9 6.13 -5.52 0.79
N VAL A 10 5.63 -4.52 0.07
CA VAL A 10 4.27 -4.00 0.28
C VAL A 10 3.26 -5.08 -0.08
N ASN A 11 3.43 -5.75 -1.22
CA ASN A 11 2.51 -6.82 -1.62
C ASN A 11 2.52 -8.00 -0.66
N ALA A 12 3.70 -8.45 -0.21
CA ALA A 12 3.78 -9.52 0.78
C ALA A 12 3.07 -9.13 2.08
N LEU A 13 3.38 -7.94 2.59
CA LEU A 13 2.76 -7.41 3.81
C LEU A 13 1.23 -7.32 3.70
N LEU A 14 0.73 -6.79 2.58
CA LEU A 14 -0.70 -6.64 2.35
C LEU A 14 -1.38 -7.99 2.09
N ALA A 15 -0.73 -8.91 1.39
CA ALA A 15 -1.24 -10.25 1.16
C ALA A 15 -1.43 -11.02 2.46
N GLU A 16 -0.48 -10.89 3.40
CA GLU A 16 -0.56 -11.52 4.71
C GLU A 16 -1.60 -10.86 5.61
N GLU A 17 -1.62 -9.52 5.69
CA GLU A 17 -2.50 -8.79 6.62
C GLU A 17 -3.96 -8.75 6.16
N PHE A 18 -4.21 -8.70 4.85
CA PHE A 18 -5.56 -8.67 4.27
C PHE A 18 -6.01 -10.03 3.72
N GLU A 19 -5.20 -11.08 3.87
CA GLU A 19 -5.46 -12.43 3.35
C GLU A 19 -5.80 -12.44 1.85
N VAL A 20 -5.07 -11.63 1.07
CA VAL A 20 -5.26 -11.46 -0.38
C VAL A 20 -4.17 -12.18 -1.15
N ASN A 21 -4.52 -12.83 -2.27
CA ASN A 21 -3.53 -13.49 -3.12
C ASN A 21 -2.60 -12.50 -3.81
N ALA A 22 -1.29 -12.82 -3.83
CA ALA A 22 -0.26 -12.06 -4.53
C ALA A 22 -0.60 -11.79 -6.01
N GLU A 23 -1.36 -12.69 -6.64
CA GLU A 23 -1.82 -12.57 -8.03
C GLU A 23 -2.78 -11.39 -8.25
N ALA A 24 -3.48 -10.95 -7.21
CA ALA A 24 -4.39 -9.81 -7.29
C ALA A 24 -3.65 -8.46 -7.25
N PHE A 25 -2.41 -8.44 -6.75
CA PHE A 25 -1.58 -7.24 -6.65
C PHE A 25 -0.94 -6.91 -8.00
N THR A 26 -1.76 -6.41 -8.91
CA THR A 26 -1.28 -5.89 -10.19
C THR A 26 -1.12 -4.37 -10.11
N PRO A 27 -0.11 -3.78 -10.78
CA PRO A 27 0.12 -2.34 -10.73
C PRO A 27 -1.07 -1.51 -11.24
N ASP A 28 -1.90 -2.09 -12.12
CA ASP A 28 -3.12 -1.47 -12.66
C ASP A 28 -4.37 -1.76 -11.80
N ALA A 29 -4.31 -2.75 -10.90
CA ALA A 29 -5.44 -3.08 -10.04
C ALA A 29 -5.73 -1.97 -9.04
N ASN A 30 -7.02 -1.85 -8.71
CA ASN A 30 -7.48 -0.89 -7.75
C ASN A 30 -7.20 -1.38 -6.32
N VAL A 31 -6.44 -0.61 -5.54
CA VAL A 31 -6.04 -0.98 -4.18
C VAL A 31 -7.24 -1.23 -3.29
N LYS A 32 -8.28 -0.40 -3.40
CA LYS A 32 -9.47 -0.48 -2.54
C LYS A 32 -10.33 -1.68 -2.90
N ASP A 33 -10.45 -1.98 -4.18
CA ASP A 33 -11.22 -3.14 -4.67
C ASP A 33 -10.50 -4.45 -4.32
N THR A 34 -9.20 -4.53 -4.62
CA THR A 34 -8.38 -5.72 -4.37
C THR A 34 -8.26 -6.08 -2.89
N LEU A 35 -8.06 -5.08 -2.03
CA LEU A 35 -7.95 -5.30 -0.59
C LEU A 35 -9.29 -5.18 0.14
N SER A 36 -10.40 -4.96 -0.58
CA SER A 36 -11.73 -4.66 -0.01
C SER A 36 -11.64 -3.66 1.15
N LEU A 37 -11.05 -2.49 0.86
CA LEU A 37 -10.81 -1.46 1.88
C LEU A 37 -12.09 -0.71 2.23
N ASP A 38 -12.68 -1.08 3.35
CA ASP A 38 -13.72 -0.30 4.01
C ASP A 38 -13.13 0.84 4.84
N SER A 39 -14.00 1.74 5.33
CA SER A 39 -13.60 2.90 6.16
C SER A 39 -12.73 2.55 7.39
N LEU A 40 -12.85 1.32 7.91
CA LEU A 40 -11.98 0.80 8.99
C LEU A 40 -10.65 0.29 8.43
N SER A 41 -10.70 -0.57 7.41
CA SER A 41 -9.53 -1.17 6.75
C SER A 41 -8.57 -0.12 6.17
N LEU A 42 -9.07 1.05 5.76
CA LEU A 42 -8.23 2.18 5.35
C LEU A 42 -7.31 2.68 6.47
N VAL A 43 -7.79 2.68 7.73
CA VAL A 43 -7.01 3.10 8.89
C VAL A 43 -5.94 2.06 9.23
N ASP A 44 -6.30 0.77 9.17
CA ASP A 44 -5.37 -0.34 9.34
C ASP A 44 -4.26 -0.32 8.29
N LEU A 45 -4.61 -0.14 7.01
CA LEU A 45 -3.63 -0.03 5.92
C LEU A 45 -2.62 1.11 6.18
N VAL A 46 -3.10 2.29 6.55
CA VAL A 46 -2.23 3.44 6.86
C VAL A 46 -1.34 3.13 8.05
N ALA A 47 -1.89 2.55 9.13
CA ALA A 47 -1.14 2.20 10.31
C ALA A 47 -0.06 1.15 10.01
N LEU A 48 -0.39 0.14 9.23
CA LEU A 48 0.49 -0.93 8.79
C LEU A 48 1.68 -0.39 7.99
N ILE A 49 1.41 0.43 6.96
CA ILE A 49 2.46 1.08 6.16
C ILE A 49 3.30 2.02 7.03
N GLN A 50 2.67 2.79 7.93
CA GLN A 50 3.37 3.69 8.83
C GLN A 50 4.30 2.95 9.81
N GLN A 51 3.91 1.79 10.33
CA GLN A 51 4.77 1.02 11.22
C GLN A 51 5.93 0.36 10.47
N ASN A 52 5.68 -0.20 9.28
CA ASN A 52 6.68 -0.94 8.51
C ASN A 52 7.67 -0.01 7.78
N TYR A 53 7.18 1.07 7.18
CA TYR A 53 7.98 1.95 6.31
C TYR A 53 8.24 3.33 6.92
N ARG A 54 7.67 3.65 8.09
CA ARG A 54 7.71 4.99 8.70
C ARG A 54 7.18 6.10 7.79
N VAL A 55 6.34 5.73 6.82
CA VAL A 55 5.67 6.64 5.90
C VAL A 55 4.34 7.09 6.50
N LYS A 56 4.10 8.39 6.56
CA LYS A 56 2.79 8.93 6.94
C LYS A 56 1.94 9.13 5.70
N ILE A 57 0.94 8.27 5.52
CA ILE A 57 -0.06 8.41 4.46
C ILE A 57 -1.37 8.92 5.10
N PRO A 58 -1.77 10.18 4.88
CA PRO A 58 -3.07 10.63 5.34
C PRO A 58 -4.19 9.95 4.53
N VAL A 59 -5.33 9.70 5.17
CA VAL A 59 -6.50 9.06 4.53
C VAL A 59 -7.00 9.86 3.32
N SER A 60 -6.75 11.17 3.27
CA SER A 60 -7.07 12.01 2.11
C SER A 60 -6.23 11.66 0.89
N ASP A 61 -4.92 11.48 1.03
CA ASP A 61 -4.03 11.02 -0.03
C ASP A 61 -4.32 9.58 -0.41
N LEU A 62 -4.54 8.69 0.57
CA LEU A 62 -4.90 7.30 0.28
C LEU A 62 -6.24 7.20 -0.46
N ARG A 63 -7.15 8.18 -0.30
CA ARG A 63 -8.35 8.27 -1.14
C ARG A 63 -8.07 8.70 -2.57
N GLN A 64 -7.03 9.50 -2.81
CA GLN A 64 -6.55 9.88 -4.14
C GLN A 64 -5.87 8.70 -4.84
N ILE A 65 -5.17 7.85 -4.07
CA ILE A 65 -4.59 6.59 -4.55
C ILE A 65 -5.71 5.65 -4.99
N GLN A 66 -5.71 5.31 -6.27
CA GLN A 66 -6.63 4.34 -6.85
C GLN A 66 -5.92 3.02 -7.17
N THR A 67 -4.75 3.10 -7.81
CA THR A 67 -4.01 1.93 -8.28
C THR A 67 -2.87 1.55 -7.35
N PHE A 68 -2.43 0.30 -7.40
CA PHE A 68 -1.22 -0.11 -6.70
C PHE A 68 0.01 0.66 -7.18
N SER A 69 0.08 1.00 -8.48
CA SER A 69 1.15 1.84 -9.00
C SER A 69 1.23 3.19 -8.27
N ASP A 70 0.10 3.86 -8.04
CA ASP A 70 0.05 5.10 -7.23
C ASP A 70 0.53 4.87 -5.79
N LEU A 71 0.14 3.74 -5.19
CA LEU A 71 0.54 3.40 -3.81
C LEU A 71 2.06 3.23 -3.70
N TYR A 72 2.67 2.47 -4.61
CA TYR A 72 4.11 2.25 -4.60
C TYR A 72 4.89 3.53 -4.85
N ASP A 73 4.41 4.36 -5.78
CA ASP A 73 5.01 5.67 -6.09
C ASP A 73 4.97 6.59 -4.86
N TYR A 74 3.83 6.61 -4.17
CA TYR A 74 3.66 7.37 -2.94
C TYR A 74 4.64 6.92 -1.85
N ILE A 75 4.71 5.60 -1.62
CA ILE A 75 5.62 5.03 -0.63
C ILE A 75 7.08 5.31 -1.00
N GLU A 76 7.44 5.19 -2.28
CA GLU A 76 8.80 5.48 -2.77
C GLU A 76 9.20 6.94 -2.52
N SER A 77 8.30 7.88 -2.81
CA SER A 77 8.56 9.32 -2.66
C SER A 77 8.50 9.82 -1.20
N HIS A 78 7.74 9.16 -0.33
CA HIS A 78 7.56 9.56 1.07
C HIS A 78 8.34 8.72 2.07
N GLN A 79 8.93 7.61 1.63
CA GLN A 79 9.91 6.84 2.38
C GLN A 79 11.06 7.77 2.79
N PRO A 80 11.45 7.82 4.08
CA PRO A 80 12.69 8.48 4.45
C PRO A 80 13.82 7.76 3.69
N ALA A 81 14.59 8.51 2.90
CA ALA A 81 15.80 7.98 2.28
C ALA A 81 16.68 7.42 3.41
N ALA A 82 16.83 6.09 3.40
CA ALA A 82 17.68 5.39 4.35
C ALA A 82 19.14 5.85 4.19
#